data_AF-A0A7J9GFS2-F1
#
_entry.id   AF-A0A7J9GFS2-F1
#
_cell.length_a   1.000
_cell.length_b   1.000
_cell.length_c   1.000
_cell.angle_alpha   90.00
_cell.angle_beta   90.00
_cell.angle_gamma   90.00
#
_symmetry.space_group_name_H-M   'P 1'
#
loop_
_entity.id
_entity.type
_entity.pdbx_description
1 polymer ?
#
loop_
_entity_poly.entity_id
_entity_poly.type
_entity_poly.pdbx_seq_one_letter_code
_entity_poly.pdbx_strand_id
1 'polypeptide(L)'
;RLALGCIILSTLRFLRIQVRNKFGHQVEAFFVIFTAIQFHLLFYCSRALPNILAMGVVNLAYGHWLKGNFYTALNYLVFATTIFRCDIVLLLCPLGLELLLTKSISFWRAFKCCTVTTLLCIGLTVLVDSIMWKRFLWPEFEVFWFNSVLNRSSEWGTHSIHWYFTSALPRSLLTAYPLFMLGVLLDGRLLPLVLPALSFVVLYSKLPHKV
;
A
#
# COMPACT_ATOMS: atom_id res chain seq x y z
N ARG A 1 -16.76 10.31 -11.11
CA ARG A 1 -16.73 8.87 -10.75
C ARG A 1 -15.98 8.04 -11.79
N LEU A 2 -16.33 8.13 -13.09
CA LEU A 2 -15.62 7.42 -14.16
C LEU A 2 -14.11 7.72 -14.22
N ALA A 3 -13.71 8.99 -14.15
CA ALA A 3 -12.29 9.36 -14.20
C ALA A 3 -11.43 8.68 -13.11
N LEU A 4 -11.91 8.64 -11.86
CA LEU A 4 -11.23 7.96 -10.76
C LEU A 4 -11.10 6.46 -11.01
N GLY A 5 -12.20 5.82 -11.45
CA GLY A 5 -12.17 4.41 -11.85
C GLY A 5 -11.14 4.15 -12.95
N CYS A 6 -11.09 4.99 -13.99
CA CYS A 6 -10.11 4.89 -15.06
C CYS A 6 -8.66 5.04 -14.57
N ILE A 7 -8.40 5.96 -13.62
CA ILE A 7 -7.07 6.14 -13.03
C ILE A 7 -6.64 4.87 -12.30
N ILE A 8 -7.49 4.33 -11.42
CA ILE A 8 -7.17 3.12 -10.65
C ILE A 8 -7.03 1.90 -11.56
N LEU A 9 -7.88 1.75 -12.57
CA LEU A 9 -7.75 0.67 -13.56
C LEU A 9 -6.47 0.82 -14.39
N SER A 10 -6.00 2.04 -14.65
CA SER A 10 -4.74 2.29 -15.34
C SER A 10 -3.53 1.86 -14.49
N THR A 11 -3.54 2.11 -13.18
CA THR A 11 -2.47 1.64 -12.29
C THR A 11 -2.50 0.11 -12.12
N LEU A 12 -3.69 -0.49 -12.05
CA LEU A 12 -3.86 -1.95 -12.06
C LEU A 12 -3.38 -2.58 -13.38
N ARG A 13 -3.66 -1.93 -14.52
CA ARG A 13 -3.15 -2.37 -15.83
C ARG A 13 -1.62 -2.32 -15.87
N PHE A 14 -1.01 -1.26 -15.33
CA PHE A 14 0.45 -1.18 -15.24
C PHE A 14 1.01 -2.33 -14.40
N LEU A 15 0.44 -2.59 -13.22
CA LEU A 15 0.85 -3.71 -12.36
C LEU A 15 0.68 -5.06 -13.08
N ARG A 16 -0.46 -5.28 -13.75
CA ARG A 16 -0.74 -6.50 -14.54
C ARG A 16 0.36 -6.77 -15.57
N ILE A 17 0.79 -5.73 -16.30
CA ILE A 17 1.85 -5.86 -17.31
C ILE A 17 3.16 -6.31 -16.66
N GLN A 18 3.50 -5.81 -15.46
CA GLN A 18 4.72 -6.22 -14.77
C GLN A 18 4.62 -7.65 -14.22
N VAL A 19 3.45 -8.06 -13.71
CA VAL A 19 3.18 -9.45 -13.33
C VAL A 19 3.38 -10.38 -14.52
N ARG A 20 2.81 -10.05 -15.68
CA ARG A 20 3.00 -10.81 -16.92
C ARG A 20 4.46 -10.93 -17.32
N ASN A 21 5.21 -9.82 -17.28
CA ASN A 21 6.61 -9.83 -17.68
C ASN A 21 7.50 -10.64 -16.72
N LYS A 22 7.14 -10.70 -15.42
CA LYS A 22 7.91 -11.41 -14.39
C LYS A 22 7.55 -12.90 -14.28
N PHE A 23 6.26 -13.23 -14.38
CA PHE A 23 5.72 -14.56 -14.07
C PHE A 23 5.02 -15.25 -15.25
N GLY A 24 4.87 -14.56 -16.40
CA GLY A 24 4.27 -15.12 -17.61
C GLY A 24 2.76 -14.89 -17.75
N HIS A 25 2.22 -15.31 -18.91
CA HIS A 25 0.82 -15.08 -19.28
C HIS A 25 -0.20 -15.85 -18.44
N GLN A 26 0.14 -17.05 -17.96
CA GLN A 26 -0.78 -17.83 -17.12
C GLN A 26 -1.06 -17.10 -15.79
N VAL A 27 -0.01 -16.59 -15.14
CA VAL A 27 -0.14 -15.83 -13.89
C VAL A 27 -0.87 -14.51 -14.11
N GLU A 28 -0.65 -13.85 -15.25
CA GLU A 28 -1.45 -12.68 -15.65
C GLU A 28 -2.95 -13.01 -15.70
N ALA A 29 -3.33 -14.11 -16.35
CA ALA A 29 -4.73 -14.50 -16.49
C ALA A 29 -5.37 -14.73 -15.12
N PHE A 30 -4.72 -15.47 -14.22
CA PHE A 30 -5.20 -15.68 -12.86
C PHE A 30 -5.27 -14.37 -12.06
N PHE A 31 -4.27 -13.49 -12.18
CA PHE A 31 -4.29 -12.18 -11.54
C PHE A 31 -5.53 -11.36 -11.97
N VAL A 32 -5.85 -11.35 -13.27
CA VAL A 32 -7.05 -10.66 -13.78
C VAL A 32 -8.33 -11.29 -13.25
N ILE A 33 -8.44 -12.63 -13.28
CA ILE A 33 -9.62 -13.35 -12.82
C ILE A 33 -9.87 -13.06 -11.33
N PHE A 34 -8.86 -13.18 -10.47
CA PHE A 34 -9.01 -12.89 -9.05
C PHE A 34 -9.35 -11.43 -8.79
N THR A 35 -8.68 -10.49 -9.47
CA THR A 35 -8.96 -9.05 -9.36
C THR A 35 -10.40 -8.72 -9.79
N ALA A 36 -10.92 -9.40 -10.82
CA ALA A 36 -12.28 -9.19 -11.32
C ALA A 36 -13.36 -9.76 -10.39
N ILE A 37 -13.08 -10.86 -9.69
CA ILE A 37 -14.01 -11.49 -8.72
C ILE A 37 -14.06 -10.69 -7.40
N GLN A 38 -13.00 -9.95 -7.07
CA GLN A 38 -12.92 -9.14 -5.84
C GLN A 38 -13.88 -7.94 -5.88
N PHE A 39 -15.10 -8.15 -5.38
CA PHE A 39 -16.13 -7.12 -5.28
C PHE A 39 -15.63 -5.85 -4.58
N HIS A 40 -14.90 -5.97 -3.46
CA HIS A 40 -14.42 -4.83 -2.69
C HIS A 40 -13.58 -3.87 -3.54
N LEU A 41 -12.61 -4.39 -4.30
CA LEU A 41 -11.74 -3.57 -5.13
C LEU A 41 -12.53 -2.78 -6.18
N LEU A 42 -13.40 -3.48 -6.93
CA LEU A 42 -14.19 -2.88 -8.01
C LEU A 42 -15.27 -1.92 -7.48
N PHE A 43 -15.84 -2.19 -6.32
CA PHE A 43 -16.83 -1.32 -5.70
C PHE A 43 -16.22 0.01 -5.24
N TYR A 44 -15.03 -0.04 -4.62
CA TYR A 44 -14.39 1.16 -4.09
C TYR A 44 -13.57 1.95 -5.11
N CYS A 45 -13.14 1.36 -6.24
CA CYS A 45 -12.27 2.04 -7.22
C CYS A 45 -12.86 3.33 -7.82
N SER A 46 -14.19 3.50 -7.78
CA SER A 46 -14.88 4.68 -8.32
C SER A 46 -15.13 5.78 -7.28
N ARG A 47 -14.75 5.56 -6.01
CA ARG A 47 -14.98 6.46 -4.88
C ARG A 47 -13.72 7.26 -4.53
N ALA A 48 -13.89 8.56 -4.28
CA ALA A 48 -12.81 9.47 -3.90
C ALA A 48 -12.42 9.31 -2.42
N LEU A 49 -11.93 8.11 -2.07
CA LEU A 49 -11.42 7.80 -0.75
C LEU A 49 -9.89 7.89 -0.77
N PRO A 50 -9.24 8.50 0.24
CA PRO A 50 -7.78 8.51 0.35
C PRO A 50 -7.17 7.11 0.22
N ASN A 51 -7.84 6.09 0.76
CA ASN A 51 -7.41 4.68 0.70
C ASN A 51 -7.30 4.16 -0.74
N ILE A 52 -8.19 4.60 -1.63
CA ILE A 52 -8.24 4.14 -3.02
C ILE A 52 -7.18 4.85 -3.87
N LEU A 53 -6.97 6.15 -3.61
CA LEU A 53 -5.87 6.90 -4.22
C LEU A 53 -4.51 6.34 -3.77
N ALA A 54 -4.35 6.09 -2.47
CA ALA A 54 -3.20 5.40 -1.90
C ALA A 54 -2.95 4.04 -2.55
N MET A 55 -3.99 3.20 -2.67
CA MET A 55 -3.91 1.91 -3.36
C MET A 55 -3.45 2.06 -4.81
N GLY A 56 -3.94 3.06 -5.53
CA GLY A 56 -3.48 3.37 -6.88
C GLY A 56 -1.98 3.64 -6.95
N VAL A 57 -1.45 4.40 -5.99
CA VAL A 57 0.00 4.66 -5.88
C VAL A 57 0.78 3.41 -5.45
N VAL A 58 0.26 2.61 -4.53
CA VAL A 58 0.87 1.34 -4.11
C VAL A 58 0.95 0.37 -5.29
N ASN A 59 -0.05 0.31 -6.18
CA ASN A 59 0.02 -0.47 -7.42
C ASN A 59 1.18 -0.02 -8.33
N LEU A 60 1.42 1.29 -8.44
CA LEU A 60 2.57 1.82 -9.18
C LEU A 60 3.88 1.44 -8.50
N ALA A 61 3.95 1.51 -7.16
CA ALA A 61 5.12 1.11 -6.41
C ALA A 61 5.47 -0.37 -6.64
N TYR A 62 4.49 -1.27 -6.50
CA TYR A 62 4.66 -2.70 -6.77
C TYR A 62 5.01 -2.97 -8.23
N GLY A 63 4.40 -2.25 -9.19
CA GLY A 63 4.75 -2.37 -10.60
C GLY A 63 6.22 -1.99 -10.85
N HIS A 64 6.69 -0.87 -10.29
CA HIS A 64 8.10 -0.48 -10.38
C HIS A 64 9.04 -1.44 -9.65
N TRP A 65 8.61 -2.01 -8.53
CA TRP A 65 9.38 -3.03 -7.83
C TRP A 65 9.56 -4.28 -8.69
N LEU A 66 8.48 -4.80 -9.29
CA LEU A 66 8.53 -5.95 -10.20
C LEU A 66 9.36 -5.67 -11.46
N LYS A 67 9.37 -4.41 -11.94
CA LYS A 67 10.22 -3.95 -13.04
C LYS A 67 11.71 -3.86 -12.68
N GLY A 68 12.06 -3.90 -11.40
CA GLY A 68 13.44 -3.72 -10.90
C GLY A 68 13.84 -2.26 -10.61
N ASN A 69 12.89 -1.32 -10.71
CA ASN A 69 13.12 0.10 -10.42
C ASN A 69 12.85 0.40 -8.94
N PHE A 70 13.73 -0.09 -8.07
CA PHE A 70 13.54 -0.06 -6.61
C PHE A 70 13.40 1.36 -6.02
N TYR A 71 14.23 2.31 -6.44
CA TYR A 71 14.16 3.70 -5.93
C TYR A 71 12.84 4.39 -6.30
N THR A 72 12.32 4.14 -7.51
CA THR A 72 11.02 4.66 -7.93
C THR A 72 9.88 4.05 -7.11
N ALA A 73 9.96 2.74 -6.81
CA ALA A 73 8.99 2.08 -5.94
C ALA A 73 8.96 2.71 -4.54
N LEU A 74 10.13 2.95 -3.93
CA LEU A 74 10.24 3.62 -2.63
C LEU A 74 9.65 5.03 -2.67
N ASN A 75 9.96 5.82 -3.71
CA ASN A 75 9.42 7.17 -3.83
C ASN A 75 7.90 7.20 -3.93
N TYR A 76 7.28 6.25 -4.64
CA TYR A 76 5.82 6.13 -4.68
C TYR A 76 5.24 5.75 -3.30
N LEU A 77 5.90 4.85 -2.56
CA LEU A 77 5.45 4.52 -1.19
C LEU A 77 5.60 5.71 -0.23
N VAL A 78 6.68 6.48 -0.33
CA VAL A 78 6.88 7.73 0.43
C VAL A 78 5.79 8.75 0.10
N PHE A 79 5.52 8.94 -1.19
CA PHE A 79 4.44 9.82 -1.67
C PHE A 79 3.09 9.40 -1.08
N ALA A 80 2.75 8.11 -1.18
CA ALA A 80 1.50 7.58 -0.63
C ALA A 80 1.42 7.77 0.90
N THR A 81 2.54 7.54 1.59
CA THR A 81 2.64 7.68 3.05
C THR A 81 2.43 9.12 3.50
N THR A 82 3.00 10.08 2.78
CA THR A 82 3.06 11.48 3.21
C THR A 82 1.79 12.26 2.90
N ILE A 83 1.15 11.94 1.77
CA ILE A 83 0.01 12.71 1.24
C ILE A 83 -1.33 12.05 1.54
N PHE A 84 -1.41 10.71 1.47
CA PHE A 84 -2.70 10.03 1.55
C PHE A 84 -2.93 9.28 2.85
N ARG A 85 -1.93 8.54 3.34
CA ARG A 85 -2.06 7.71 4.53
C ARG A 85 -0.70 7.42 5.18
N CYS A 86 -0.47 7.98 6.36
CA CYS A 86 0.73 7.68 7.17
C CYS A 86 0.92 6.18 7.49
N ASP A 87 -0.15 5.39 7.57
CA ASP A 87 -0.09 3.94 7.84
C ASP A 87 0.74 3.14 6.82
N ILE A 88 0.88 3.65 5.58
CA ILE A 88 1.67 2.99 4.53
C ILE A 88 3.15 2.92 4.90
N VAL A 89 3.59 3.69 5.90
CA VAL A 89 4.93 3.53 6.50
C VAL A 89 5.18 2.09 6.96
N LEU A 90 4.15 1.39 7.42
CA LEU A 90 4.21 -0.01 7.85
C LEU A 90 4.48 -0.99 6.70
N LEU A 91 4.26 -0.55 5.45
CA LEU A 91 4.61 -1.30 4.24
C LEU A 91 5.96 -0.83 3.67
N LEU A 92 6.20 0.49 3.69
CA LEU A 92 7.45 1.11 3.25
C LEU A 92 8.66 0.56 4.03
N CYS A 93 8.56 0.47 5.36
CA CYS A 93 9.67 0.05 6.20
C CYS A 93 10.10 -1.42 5.94
N PRO A 94 9.19 -2.42 5.95
CA PRO A 94 9.56 -3.79 5.60
C PRO A 94 10.09 -3.94 4.17
N LEU A 95 9.46 -3.29 3.19
CA LEU A 95 9.91 -3.35 1.80
C LEU A 95 11.30 -2.71 1.64
N GLY A 96 11.52 -1.56 2.26
CA GLY A 96 12.83 -0.90 2.27
C GLY A 96 13.91 -1.75 2.96
N LEU A 97 13.57 -2.38 4.09
CA LEU A 97 14.47 -3.29 4.80
C LEU A 97 14.82 -4.51 3.95
N GLU A 98 13.85 -5.14 3.30
CA GLU A 98 14.08 -6.27 2.40
C GLU A 98 15.01 -5.88 1.24
N LEU A 99 14.79 -4.72 0.62
CA LEU A 99 15.64 -4.22 -0.46
C LEU A 99 17.09 -3.93 0.00
N LEU A 100 17.27 -3.50 1.26
CA LEU A 100 18.59 -3.33 1.87
C LEU A 100 19.26 -4.68 2.15
N LEU A 101 18.53 -5.64 2.72
CA LEU A 101 19.03 -6.98 3.03
C LEU A 101 19.42 -7.76 1.78
N THR A 102 18.63 -7.63 0.71
CA THR A 102 18.93 -8.20 -0.61
C THR A 102 20.02 -7.45 -1.38
N LYS A 103 20.57 -6.35 -0.81
CA LYS A 103 21.55 -5.46 -1.44
C LYS A 103 21.09 -4.89 -2.79
N SER A 104 19.78 -4.80 -3.01
CA SER A 104 19.17 -4.25 -4.21
C SER A 104 19.26 -2.72 -4.26
N ILE A 105 19.42 -2.08 -3.09
CA ILE A 105 19.58 -0.63 -2.94
C ILE A 105 20.74 -0.29 -1.98
N SER A 106 21.34 0.89 -2.17
CA SER A 106 22.32 1.44 -1.24
C SER A 106 21.60 2.26 -0.16
N PHE A 107 21.94 2.03 1.12
CA PHE A 107 21.35 2.74 2.26
C PHE A 107 21.41 4.26 2.10
N TRP A 108 22.58 4.82 1.82
CA TRP A 108 22.77 6.27 1.70
C TRP A 108 21.99 6.87 0.53
N ARG A 109 21.94 6.15 -0.60
CA ARG A 109 21.18 6.60 -1.77
C ARG A 109 19.68 6.54 -1.52
N ALA A 110 19.21 5.45 -0.91
CA ALA A 110 17.81 5.28 -0.54
C ALA A 110 17.38 6.34 0.47
N PHE A 111 18.19 6.59 1.50
CA PHE A 111 17.94 7.63 2.50
C PHE A 111 17.85 9.02 1.87
N LYS A 112 18.84 9.42 1.05
CA LYS A 112 18.78 10.71 0.33
C LYS A 112 17.53 10.83 -0.56
N CYS A 113 17.23 9.78 -1.32
CA CYS A 113 16.08 9.76 -2.23
C CYS A 113 14.76 9.90 -1.47
N CYS A 114 14.56 9.09 -0.43
CA CYS A 114 13.36 9.13 0.40
C CYS A 114 13.22 10.49 1.09
N THR A 115 14.29 11.02 1.70
CA THR A 115 14.26 12.32 2.39
C THR A 115 13.88 13.46 1.44
N VAL A 116 14.47 13.51 0.24
CA VAL A 116 14.11 14.53 -0.77
C VAL A 116 12.65 14.39 -1.19
N THR A 117 12.18 13.17 -1.48
CA THR A 117 10.79 12.94 -1.85
C THR A 117 9.83 13.32 -0.71
N THR A 118 10.14 12.96 0.54
CA THR A 118 9.34 13.32 1.71
C THR A 118 9.23 14.84 1.85
N LEU A 119 10.35 15.58 1.79
CA LEU A 119 10.33 17.04 1.92
C LEU A 119 9.50 17.71 0.83
N LEU A 120 9.62 17.25 -0.42
CA LEU A 120 8.80 17.74 -1.53
C LEU A 120 7.31 17.43 -1.32
N CYS A 121 6.98 16.23 -0.85
CA CYS A 121 5.59 15.83 -0.59
C CYS A 121 4.98 16.61 0.57
N ILE A 122 5.74 16.82 1.66
CA ILE A 122 5.31 17.64 2.81
C ILE A 122 5.07 19.08 2.35
N GLY A 123 6.00 19.65 1.58
CA GLY A 123 5.82 21.01 1.02
C GLY A 123 4.56 21.11 0.17
N LEU A 124 4.28 20.11 -0.66
CA LEU A 124 3.10 20.07 -1.52
C LEU A 124 1.78 19.95 -0.72
N THR A 125 1.68 18.99 0.21
CA THR A 125 0.46 18.81 1.04
C THR A 125 0.23 20.03 1.91
N VAL A 126 1.26 20.53 2.59
CA VAL A 126 1.14 21.73 3.43
C VAL A 126 0.69 22.92 2.59
N LEU A 127 1.25 23.14 1.40
CA LEU A 127 0.84 24.26 0.54
C LEU A 127 -0.63 24.14 0.10
N VAL A 128 -1.00 22.99 -0.46
CA VAL A 128 -2.35 22.76 -1.01
C VAL A 128 -3.39 22.76 0.11
N ASP A 129 -3.15 21.99 1.17
CA ASP A 129 -4.10 21.82 2.25
C ASP A 129 -4.22 23.10 3.10
N SER A 130 -3.14 23.87 3.29
CA SER A 130 -3.25 25.14 4.02
C SER A 130 -4.11 26.17 3.28
N ILE A 131 -4.10 26.16 1.95
CA ILE A 131 -4.98 27.00 1.14
C ILE A 131 -6.44 26.55 1.31
N MET A 132 -6.70 25.25 1.23
CA MET A 132 -8.06 24.69 1.33
C MET A 132 -8.66 24.88 2.73
N TRP A 133 -7.86 24.69 3.77
CA TRP A 133 -8.28 24.76 5.17
C TRP A 133 -8.09 26.15 5.82
N LYS A 134 -7.53 27.11 5.08
CA LYS A 134 -7.26 28.50 5.53
C LYS A 134 -6.42 28.58 6.81
N ARG A 135 -5.60 27.56 7.11
CA ARG A 135 -4.65 27.53 8.24
C ARG A 135 -3.45 26.67 7.87
N PHE A 136 -2.28 26.98 8.42
CA PHE A 136 -1.09 26.15 8.21
C PHE A 136 -1.29 24.79 8.87
N LEU A 137 -1.37 23.73 8.06
CA LEU A 137 -1.54 22.37 8.56
C LEU A 137 -0.90 21.33 7.64
N TRP A 138 -0.56 20.18 8.22
CA TRP A 138 -0.25 18.95 7.50
C TRP A 138 -1.27 17.90 7.94
N PRO A 139 -2.25 17.51 7.07
CA PRO A 139 -3.38 16.72 7.52
C PRO A 139 -2.96 15.37 8.10
N GLU A 140 -2.06 14.67 7.41
CA GLU A 140 -1.61 13.34 7.83
C GLU A 140 -0.85 13.37 9.16
N PHE A 141 -0.14 14.46 9.46
CA PHE A 141 0.51 14.60 10.77
C PHE A 141 -0.49 14.82 11.89
N GLU A 142 -1.53 15.62 11.69
CA GLU A 142 -2.59 15.78 12.70
C GLU A 142 -3.33 14.47 12.95
N VAL A 143 -3.62 13.70 11.89
CA VAL A 143 -4.25 12.38 11.98
C VAL A 143 -3.34 11.40 12.74
N PHE A 144 -2.05 11.37 12.43
CA PHE A 144 -1.08 10.55 13.14
C PHE A 144 -0.98 10.95 14.62
N TRP A 145 -0.89 12.24 14.91
CA TRP A 145 -0.82 12.76 16.28
C TRP A 145 -2.06 12.37 17.08
N PHE A 146 -3.26 12.57 16.52
CA PHE A 146 -4.51 12.24 17.19
C PHE A 146 -4.67 10.74 17.44
N ASN A 147 -4.42 9.90 16.43
CA ASN A 147 -4.70 8.46 16.56
C ASN A 147 -3.59 7.71 17.29
N SER A 148 -2.33 8.01 17.01
CA SER A 148 -1.18 7.26 17.51
C SER A 148 -0.58 7.86 18.77
N VAL A 149 -0.46 9.19 18.86
CA VAL A 149 0.17 9.85 20.02
C VAL A 149 -0.83 10.06 21.15
N LEU A 150 -2.03 10.56 20.84
CA LEU A 150 -3.10 10.74 21.83
C LEU A 150 -3.88 9.45 22.11
N ASN A 151 -3.55 8.35 21.43
CA ASN A 151 -4.17 7.03 21.56
C ASN A 151 -5.72 7.04 21.43
N ARG A 152 -6.26 8.01 20.67
CA ARG A 152 -7.71 8.15 20.43
C ARG A 152 -8.23 7.25 19.32
N SER A 153 -7.38 6.39 18.77
CA SER A 153 -7.77 5.41 17.75
C SER A 153 -8.90 4.49 18.23
N SER A 154 -9.03 4.23 19.54
CA SER A 154 -10.13 3.42 20.10
C SER A 154 -11.55 4.01 19.92
N GLU A 155 -11.68 5.32 19.69
CA GLU A 155 -12.98 5.99 19.51
C GLU A 155 -13.70 5.57 18.21
N TRP A 156 -12.96 5.02 17.27
CA TRP A 156 -13.46 4.52 15.99
C TRP A 156 -13.85 3.02 16.04
N GLY A 157 -13.75 2.40 17.23
CA GLY A 157 -14.09 1.00 17.48
C GLY A 157 -12.86 0.08 17.60
N THR A 158 -12.96 -0.96 18.43
CA THR A 158 -11.87 -1.91 18.64
C THR A 158 -12.23 -3.30 18.17
N HIS A 159 -11.29 -3.96 17.50
CA HIS A 159 -11.45 -5.33 17.03
C HIS A 159 -10.28 -6.19 17.53
N SER A 160 -10.53 -7.48 17.78
CA SER A 160 -9.48 -8.37 18.30
C SER A 160 -8.32 -8.51 17.28
N ILE A 161 -7.12 -8.81 17.76
CA ILE A 161 -5.87 -8.90 16.98
C ILE A 161 -6.03 -9.76 15.71
N HIS A 162 -6.76 -10.87 15.79
CA HIS A 162 -6.92 -11.83 14.69
C HIS A 162 -7.94 -11.40 13.62
N TRP A 163 -8.69 -10.30 13.82
CA TRP A 163 -9.76 -9.85 12.92
C TRP A 163 -9.34 -9.68 11.45
N TYR A 164 -8.12 -9.22 11.16
CA TYR A 164 -7.66 -9.12 9.77
C TYR A 164 -7.58 -10.49 9.10
N PHE A 165 -7.06 -11.50 9.80
CA PHE A 165 -6.91 -12.85 9.28
C PHE A 165 -8.21 -13.64 9.23
N THR A 166 -9.11 -13.42 10.20
CA THR A 166 -10.36 -14.19 10.32
C THR A 166 -11.53 -13.56 9.57
N SER A 167 -11.51 -12.24 9.36
CA SER A 167 -12.68 -11.52 8.85
C SER A 167 -12.35 -10.61 7.67
N ALA A 168 -11.34 -9.75 7.76
CA ALA A 168 -11.07 -8.77 6.70
C ALA A 168 -10.52 -9.42 5.43
N LEU A 169 -9.46 -10.22 5.55
CA LEU A 169 -8.81 -10.89 4.42
C LEU A 169 -9.72 -11.92 3.73
N PRO A 170 -10.45 -12.80 4.44
CA PRO A 170 -11.37 -13.73 3.79
C PRO A 170 -12.48 -13.02 2.99
N ARG A 171 -13.00 -11.90 3.52
CA ARG A 171 -14.04 -11.11 2.83
C ARG A 171 -13.51 -10.31 1.65
N SER A 172 -12.28 -9.83 1.70
CA SER A 172 -11.68 -9.04 0.62
C SER A 172 -11.10 -9.89 -0.50
N LEU A 173 -10.42 -10.99 -0.16
CA LEU A 173 -9.73 -11.86 -1.12
C LEU A 173 -10.60 -13.04 -1.59
N LEU A 174 -11.68 -13.38 -0.89
CA LEU A 174 -12.58 -14.48 -1.24
C LEU A 174 -11.81 -15.79 -1.48
N THR A 175 -12.01 -16.44 -2.63
CA THR A 175 -11.34 -17.68 -3.02
C THR A 175 -9.83 -17.52 -3.20
N ALA A 176 -9.32 -16.30 -3.40
CA ALA A 176 -7.89 -16.05 -3.50
C ALA A 176 -7.17 -16.20 -2.16
N TYR A 177 -7.88 -16.10 -1.02
CA TYR A 177 -7.27 -16.22 0.31
C TYR A 177 -6.67 -17.62 0.60
N PRO A 178 -7.44 -18.73 0.51
CA PRO A 178 -6.88 -20.06 0.72
C PRO A 178 -5.84 -20.44 -0.35
N LEU A 179 -6.03 -20.00 -1.59
CA LEU A 179 -5.08 -20.24 -2.67
C LEU A 179 -3.75 -19.50 -2.44
N PHE A 180 -3.81 -18.27 -1.93
CA PHE A 180 -2.61 -17.52 -1.53
C PHE A 180 -1.84 -18.26 -0.43
N MET A 181 -2.52 -18.74 0.61
CA MET A 181 -1.88 -19.50 1.69
C MET A 181 -1.19 -20.76 1.15
N LEU A 182 -1.88 -21.51 0.29
CA LEU A 182 -1.33 -22.70 -0.37
C LEU A 182 -0.14 -22.35 -1.27
N GLY A 183 -0.21 -21.24 -2.01
CA GLY A 183 0.88 -20.75 -2.86
C GLY A 183 2.15 -20.41 -2.07
N VAL A 184 2.01 -19.74 -0.91
CA VAL A 184 3.16 -19.43 -0.03
C VAL A 184 3.78 -20.69 0.56
N LEU A 185 2.97 -21.71 0.88
CA LEU A 185 3.45 -22.99 1.40
C LEU A 185 4.18 -23.82 0.34
N LEU A 186 3.74 -23.74 -0.93
CA LEU A 186 4.32 -24.53 -2.03
C LEU A 186 5.52 -23.85 -2.69
N ASP A 187 5.59 -22.52 -2.74
CA ASP A 187 6.66 -21.78 -3.40
C ASP A 187 7.27 -20.67 -2.53
N GLY A 188 8.42 -20.97 -1.93
CA GLY A 188 9.20 -20.02 -1.14
C GLY A 188 9.81 -18.87 -1.95
N ARG A 189 9.84 -18.94 -3.29
CA ARG A 189 10.34 -17.84 -4.15
C ARG A 189 9.42 -16.62 -4.11
N LEU A 190 8.16 -16.81 -3.73
CA LEU A 190 7.19 -15.74 -3.56
C LEU A 190 7.36 -15.01 -2.22
N LEU A 191 8.11 -15.58 -1.28
CA LEU A 191 8.24 -15.06 0.07
C LEU A 191 8.77 -13.61 0.10
N PRO A 192 9.79 -13.20 -0.67
CA PRO A 192 10.21 -11.80 -0.74
C PRO A 192 9.07 -10.86 -1.17
N LEU A 193 8.25 -11.24 -2.15
CA LEU A 193 7.11 -10.42 -2.58
C LEU A 193 6.02 -10.30 -1.49
N VAL A 194 5.86 -11.35 -0.69
CA VAL A 194 4.76 -11.51 0.27
C VAL A 194 5.11 -10.97 1.66
N LEU A 195 6.38 -11.01 2.07
CA LEU A 195 6.83 -10.60 3.40
C LEU A 195 6.48 -9.15 3.75
N PRO A 196 6.65 -8.14 2.87
CA PRO A 196 6.26 -6.78 3.18
C PRO A 196 4.74 -6.63 3.37
N ALA A 197 3.94 -7.34 2.57
CA ALA A 197 2.49 -7.32 2.70
C ALA A 197 2.01 -8.03 3.98
N LEU A 198 2.59 -9.19 4.32
CA LEU A 198 2.26 -9.91 5.56
C LEU A 198 2.68 -9.13 6.81
N SER A 199 3.89 -8.57 6.81
CA SER A 199 4.36 -7.73 7.91
C SER A 199 3.47 -6.50 8.11
N PHE A 200 3.02 -5.85 7.02
CA PHE A 200 2.01 -4.79 7.10
C PHE A 200 0.75 -5.26 7.83
N VAL A 201 0.16 -6.40 7.43
CA VAL A 201 -1.05 -6.94 8.07
C VAL A 201 -0.82 -7.29 9.55
N VAL A 202 0.32 -7.90 9.88
CA VAL A 202 0.66 -8.30 11.26
C VAL A 202 0.86 -7.07 12.14
N LEU A 203 1.60 -6.07 11.66
CA LEU A 203 1.82 -4.83 12.41
C LEU A 203 0.52 -4.08 12.62
N TYR A 204 -0.32 -3.98 11.58
CA TYR A 204 -1.64 -3.36 11.70
C TYR A 204 -2.58 -4.15 12.62
N SER A 205 -2.46 -5.47 12.65
CA SER A 205 -3.26 -6.33 13.54
C SER A 205 -2.98 -6.10 15.02
N LYS A 206 -1.78 -5.60 15.38
CA LYS A 206 -1.43 -5.24 16.75
C LYS A 206 -2.07 -3.93 17.21
N LEU A 207 -2.53 -3.09 16.28
CA LEU A 207 -3.25 -1.87 16.63
C LEU A 207 -4.66 -2.25 17.12
N PRO A 208 -5.11 -1.66 18.25
CA PRO A 208 -6.45 -1.95 18.79
C PRO A 208 -7.55 -1.46 17.86
N HIS A 209 -7.28 -0.37 17.13
CA HIS A 209 -8.14 0.17 16.09
C HIS A 209 -7.91 -0.52 14.74
N LYS A 210 -9.00 -0.82 14.03
CA LYS A 210 -8.95 -1.41 12.68
C LYS A 210 -9.86 -0.63 11.74
N VAL A 211 -9.25 0.10 10.80
CA VAL A 211 -9.94 0.82 9.70
C VAL A 211 -10.23 -0.15 8.56
#